data_AF-A0A1F2YD36-F1
#
_entry.id   AF-A0A1F2YD36-F1
#
_cell.length_a   1.000
_cell.length_b   1.000
_cell.length_c   1.000
_cell.angle_alpha   90.00
_cell.angle_beta   90.00
_cell.angle_gamma   90.00
#
_symmetry.space_group_name_H-M   'P 1'
#
loop_
_entity.id
_entity.type
_entity.pdbx_description
1 polymer ?
#
loop_
_entity_poly.entity_id
_entity_poly.type
_entity_poly.pdbx_seq_one_letter_code
_entity_poly.pdbx_strand_id
1 'polypeptide(L)'
;MIAGVDNEAWLPRGLAHQLRDWLRELDVACVTPKPLCSLTETHYGVRRGEREPYQDALISEFARRFGKPELLLSVDPSTRTITDVEVRRDSVCGNARSVAEGLVGISTEAAEQEAGLLHHHYPCLASMDVDTDFSDTLMHVSGNAIRDIVAEQVRPFKTVRYVVP
;
A
#
# COMPACT_ATOMS: atom_id res chain seq x y z
N MET A 1 -6.29 18.57 -4.48
CA MET A 1 -7.24 17.48 -4.81
C MET A 1 -6.50 16.16 -4.85
N ILE A 2 -7.09 15.11 -4.29
CA ILE A 2 -6.59 13.73 -4.36
C ILE A 2 -7.66 12.90 -5.09
N ALA A 3 -7.28 12.24 -6.17
CA ALA A 3 -8.17 11.37 -6.95
C ALA A 3 -7.54 9.97 -7.08
N GLY A 4 -7.88 9.07 -6.14
CA GLY A 4 -7.24 7.76 -6.01
C GLY A 4 -7.71 6.73 -7.03
N VAL A 5 -6.85 6.36 -7.96
CA VAL A 5 -7.15 5.40 -9.04
C VAL A 5 -7.08 3.98 -8.50
N ASP A 6 -8.12 3.57 -7.78
CA ASP A 6 -8.27 2.22 -7.26
C ASP A 6 -8.94 1.27 -8.29
N ASN A 7 -9.56 1.83 -9.33
CA ASN A 7 -10.07 1.12 -10.50
C ASN A 7 -9.79 1.98 -11.75
N GLU A 8 -9.16 1.45 -12.80
CA GLU A 8 -8.84 2.25 -14.00
C GLU A 8 -10.11 2.70 -14.75
N ALA A 9 -11.24 2.00 -14.58
CA ALA A 9 -12.47 2.28 -15.31
C ALA A 9 -13.13 3.63 -14.97
N TRP A 10 -12.95 4.16 -13.74
CA TRP A 10 -13.55 5.46 -13.36
C TRP A 10 -12.60 6.65 -13.61
N LEU A 11 -11.29 6.42 -13.64
CA LEU A 11 -10.30 7.45 -13.93
C LEU A 11 -9.14 6.88 -14.79
N PRO A 12 -9.36 6.69 -16.10
CA PRO A 12 -8.32 6.21 -17.01
C PRO A 12 -7.13 7.17 -17.07
N ARG A 13 -5.93 6.68 -17.36
CA ARG A 13 -4.69 7.48 -17.42
C ARG A 13 -4.83 8.78 -18.23
N GLY A 14 -5.45 8.73 -19.40
CA GLY A 14 -5.64 9.91 -20.24
C GLY A 14 -6.49 10.99 -19.55
N LEU A 15 -7.58 10.57 -18.88
CA LEU A 15 -8.43 11.47 -18.10
C LEU A 15 -7.72 11.96 -16.83
N ALA A 16 -6.94 11.11 -16.17
CA ALA A 16 -6.13 11.50 -15.02
C ALA A 16 -5.13 12.62 -15.39
N HIS A 17 -4.53 12.53 -16.57
CA HIS A 17 -3.62 13.56 -17.09
C HIS A 17 -4.38 14.87 -17.36
N GLN A 18 -5.49 14.80 -18.10
CA GLN A 18 -6.33 15.96 -18.40
C GLN A 18 -6.82 16.66 -17.12
N LEU A 19 -7.27 15.89 -16.13
CA LEU A 19 -7.73 16.42 -14.85
C LEU A 19 -6.64 17.20 -14.12
N ARG A 20 -5.41 16.67 -14.09
CA ARG A 20 -4.26 17.37 -13.48
C ARG A 20 -3.94 18.66 -14.23
N ASP A 21 -4.03 18.66 -15.55
CA ASP A 21 -3.76 19.84 -16.37
C ASP A 21 -4.83 20.92 -16.15
N TRP A 22 -6.12 20.56 -16.18
CA TRP A 22 -7.23 21.49 -15.93
C TRP A 22 -7.17 22.11 -14.53
N LEU A 23 -6.83 21.32 -13.51
CA LEU A 23 -6.73 21.85 -12.14
C LEU A 23 -5.48 22.71 -11.95
N ARG A 24 -4.39 22.41 -12.66
CA ARG A 24 -3.19 23.26 -12.65
C ARG A 24 -3.46 24.64 -13.25
N GLU A 25 -4.27 24.73 -14.30
CA GLU A 25 -4.71 26.02 -14.87
C GLU A 25 -5.50 26.88 -13.88
N LEU A 26 -6.09 26.26 -12.85
CA LEU A 26 -6.82 26.90 -11.77
C LEU A 26 -5.99 27.09 -10.49
N ASP A 27 -4.68 26.83 -10.55
CA ASP A 27 -3.76 26.85 -9.40
C ASP A 27 -4.18 25.87 -8.27
N VAL A 28 -4.76 24.73 -8.65
CA VAL A 28 -5.17 23.66 -7.74
C VAL A 28 -4.25 22.45 -7.92
N ALA A 29 -3.48 22.11 -6.88
CA ALA A 29 -2.69 20.89 -6.89
C ALA A 29 -3.58 19.64 -7.03
N CYS A 30 -3.19 18.71 -7.90
CA CYS A 30 -3.92 17.47 -8.14
C CYS A 30 -2.96 16.28 -8.22
N VAL A 31 -3.24 15.24 -7.45
CA VAL A 31 -2.53 13.95 -7.50
C VAL A 31 -3.50 12.83 -7.83
N THR A 32 -3.04 11.86 -8.63
CA THR A 32 -3.83 10.72 -9.09
C THR A 32 -3.14 9.39 -8.73
N PRO A 33 -2.97 9.08 -7.43
CA PRO A 33 -2.26 7.88 -6.97
C PRO A 33 -2.94 6.60 -7.47
N LYS A 34 -2.14 5.66 -7.98
CA LYS A 34 -2.60 4.37 -8.50
C LYS A 34 -1.80 3.21 -7.90
N PRO A 35 -2.38 2.40 -6.98
CA PRO A 35 -3.65 2.62 -6.26
C PRO A 35 -3.58 3.83 -5.31
N LEU A 36 -4.68 4.22 -4.67
CA LEU A 36 -4.71 5.34 -3.72
C LEU A 36 -3.71 5.15 -2.58
N CYS A 37 -3.58 3.93 -2.09
CA CYS A 37 -2.60 3.57 -1.06
C CYS A 37 -1.15 3.49 -1.58
N SER A 38 -0.83 4.07 -2.74
CA SER A 38 0.54 4.35 -3.16
C SER A 38 1.02 5.75 -2.79
N LEU A 39 0.10 6.63 -2.36
CA LEU A 39 0.39 8.01 -2.01
C LEU A 39 1.32 8.11 -0.80
N THR A 40 2.39 8.89 -0.94
CA THR A 40 3.30 9.30 0.15
C THR A 40 3.34 10.82 0.18
N GLU A 41 4.06 11.40 1.14
CA GLU A 41 4.19 12.84 1.33
C GLU A 41 4.86 13.58 0.16
N THR A 42 5.51 12.85 -0.75
CA THR A 42 6.35 13.43 -1.81
C THR A 42 6.06 12.87 -3.19
N HIS A 43 5.46 11.69 -3.29
CA HIS A 43 5.22 11.00 -4.55
C HIS A 43 4.09 9.97 -4.43
N TYR A 44 3.61 9.51 -5.58
CA TYR A 44 2.66 8.40 -5.67
C TYR A 44 2.97 7.47 -6.84
N GLY A 45 2.39 6.27 -6.84
CA GLY A 45 2.53 5.30 -7.93
C GLY A 45 1.64 5.64 -9.12
N VAL A 46 2.15 5.41 -10.33
CA VAL A 46 1.40 5.60 -11.60
C VAL A 46 1.34 4.33 -12.42
N ARG A 47 2.46 3.59 -12.47
CA ARG A 47 2.58 2.28 -13.12
C ARG A 47 3.69 1.48 -12.44
N ARG A 48 3.88 0.23 -12.84
CA ARG A 48 4.92 -0.64 -12.27
C ARG A 48 6.30 0.03 -12.32
N GLY A 49 6.87 0.27 -11.15
CA GLY A 49 8.21 0.87 -10.99
C GLY A 49 8.27 2.38 -11.23
N GLU A 50 7.16 3.05 -11.57
CA GLU A 50 7.12 4.49 -11.80
C GLU A 50 6.43 5.23 -10.67
N ARG A 51 7.00 6.38 -10.33
CA ARG A 51 6.52 7.28 -9.28
C ARG A 51 6.46 8.70 -9.83
N GLU A 52 5.36 9.39 -9.53
CA GLU A 52 5.18 10.79 -9.87
C GLU A 52 5.42 11.65 -8.62
N PRO A 53 6.40 12.57 -8.63
CA PRO A 53 6.61 13.49 -7.53
C PRO A 53 5.54 14.59 -7.52
N TYR A 54 5.27 15.17 -6.34
CA TYR A 54 4.45 16.36 -6.21
C TYR A 54 4.93 17.22 -5.04
N GLN A 55 4.46 18.47 -4.99
CA GLN A 55 4.71 19.38 -3.87
C GLN A 55 3.44 20.14 -3.55
N ASP A 56 2.79 19.78 -2.44
CA ASP A 56 1.62 20.48 -1.92
C ASP A 56 1.48 20.17 -0.43
N ALA A 57 1.47 21.20 0.41
CA ALA A 57 1.50 21.02 1.86
C ALA A 57 0.27 20.29 2.42
N LEU A 58 -0.91 20.50 1.82
CA LEU A 58 -2.16 19.90 2.29
C LEU A 58 -2.23 18.42 1.91
N ILE A 59 -1.85 18.08 0.68
CA ILE A 59 -1.78 16.70 0.21
C ILE A 59 -0.69 15.95 1.00
N SER A 60 0.47 16.56 1.26
CA SER A 60 1.51 15.96 2.10
C SER A 60 1.04 15.74 3.55
N GLU A 61 0.28 16.66 4.15
CA GLU A 61 -0.27 16.46 5.50
C GLU A 61 -1.30 15.33 5.54
N PHE A 62 -2.17 15.23 4.53
CA PHE A 62 -3.05 14.06 4.36
C PHE A 62 -2.23 12.78 4.25
N ALA A 63 -1.19 12.80 3.42
CA ALA A 63 -0.31 11.66 3.15
C ALA A 63 0.54 11.22 4.36
N ARG A 64 0.67 12.04 5.40
CA ARG A 64 1.26 11.63 6.69
C ARG A 64 0.34 10.70 7.49
N ARG A 65 -0.97 10.79 7.26
CA ARG A 65 -1.99 10.04 8.03
C ARG A 65 -2.57 8.87 7.24
N PHE A 66 -2.75 9.06 5.93
CA PHE A 66 -3.34 8.08 5.04
C PHE A 66 -2.58 7.96 3.72
N GLY A 67 -2.42 6.76 3.18
CA GLY A 67 -1.74 6.55 1.90
C GLY A 67 -1.04 5.20 1.88
N LYS A 68 0.25 5.21 1.50
CA LYS A 68 1.10 4.03 1.55
C LYS A 68 1.29 3.57 2.99
N PRO A 69 0.77 2.40 3.39
CA PRO A 69 0.82 1.98 4.79
C PRO A 69 2.24 2.00 5.37
N GLU A 70 2.32 2.30 6.67
CA GLU A 70 3.54 2.14 7.46
C GLU A 70 3.17 1.41 8.75
N LEU A 71 3.74 0.21 8.91
CA LEU A 71 3.52 -0.66 10.06
C LEU A 71 4.84 -0.85 10.80
N LEU A 72 4.79 -0.95 12.12
CA LEU A 72 5.92 -1.38 12.95
C LEU A 72 5.54 -2.63 13.73
N LEU A 73 6.25 -3.73 13.50
CA LEU A 73 5.99 -5.02 14.11
C LEU A 73 6.89 -5.22 15.34
N SER A 74 6.29 -5.66 16.45
CA SER A 74 7.02 -6.23 17.58
C SER A 74 6.97 -7.75 17.48
N VAL A 75 8.10 -8.42 17.68
CA VAL A 75 8.24 -9.88 17.56
C VAL A 75 8.91 -10.43 18.82
N ASP A 76 8.34 -11.49 19.39
CA ASP A 76 9.02 -12.28 20.42
C ASP A 76 10.12 -13.13 19.77
N PRO A 77 11.41 -12.91 20.08
CA PRO A 77 12.51 -13.63 19.45
C PRO A 77 12.57 -15.12 19.82
N SER A 78 11.97 -15.52 20.95
CA SER A 78 11.98 -16.90 21.44
C SER A 78 10.95 -17.76 20.73
N THR A 79 9.72 -17.25 20.59
CA THR A 79 8.60 -17.94 19.93
C THR A 79 8.47 -17.58 18.44
N ARG A 80 9.17 -16.53 17.99
CA ARG A 80 9.11 -15.98 16.62
C ARG A 80 7.68 -15.66 16.19
N THR A 81 6.96 -15.03 17.10
CA THR A 81 5.55 -14.67 16.94
C THR A 81 5.42 -13.15 17.05
N ILE A 82 4.57 -12.56 16.21
CA ILE A 82 4.25 -11.14 16.25
C ILE A 82 3.45 -10.86 17.53
N THR A 83 3.94 -9.97 18.38
CA THR A 83 3.30 -9.62 19.66
C THR A 83 2.49 -8.33 19.60
N ASP A 84 2.84 -7.43 18.68
CA ASP A 84 2.14 -6.16 18.47
C ASP A 84 2.41 -5.63 17.05
N VAL A 85 1.47 -4.84 16.52
CA VAL A 85 1.61 -4.16 15.22
C VAL A 85 1.10 -2.72 15.33
N GLU A 86 2.02 -1.75 15.39
CA GLU A 86 1.69 -0.34 15.39
C GLU A 86 1.41 0.15 13.95
N VAL A 87 0.26 0.78 13.74
CA VAL A 87 -0.11 1.41 12.46
C VAL A 87 0.29 2.89 12.52
N ARG A 88 1.46 3.23 11.94
CA ARG A 88 1.95 4.62 11.88
C ARG A 88 1.27 5.44 10.79
N ARG A 89 0.99 4.79 9.67
CA ARG A 89 0.16 5.34 8.59
C ARG A 89 -0.75 4.27 8.05
N ASP A 90 -2.03 4.60 7.94
CA ASP A 90 -3.07 3.67 7.46
C ASP A 90 -3.28 3.82 5.95
N SER A 91 -3.95 2.85 5.34
CA SER A 91 -4.56 3.07 4.03
C SER A 91 -5.85 3.86 4.18
N VAL A 92 -6.25 4.61 3.15
CA VAL A 92 -7.49 5.41 3.19
C VAL A 92 -8.72 4.53 3.45
N CYS A 93 -8.69 3.27 3.00
CA CYS A 93 -9.77 2.31 3.21
C CYS A 93 -9.75 1.66 4.60
N GLY A 94 -8.70 1.80 5.42
CA GLY A 94 -8.57 1.15 6.73
C GLY A 94 -8.06 -0.30 6.68
N ASN A 95 -7.69 -0.79 5.50
CA ASN A 95 -7.18 -2.15 5.31
C ASN A 95 -5.89 -2.41 6.10
N ALA A 96 -4.96 -1.45 6.14
CA ALA A 96 -3.68 -1.67 6.83
C ALA A 96 -3.87 -1.91 8.34
N ARG A 97 -4.79 -1.18 8.96
CA ARG A 97 -5.20 -1.44 10.35
C ARG A 97 -5.86 -2.79 10.55
N SER A 98 -6.78 -3.18 9.66
CA SER A 98 -7.39 -4.52 9.74
C SER A 98 -6.35 -5.64 9.61
N VAL A 99 -5.34 -5.46 8.75
CA VAL A 99 -4.22 -6.40 8.63
C VAL A 99 -3.39 -6.41 9.90
N ALA A 100 -3.05 -5.24 10.45
CA ALA A 100 -2.27 -5.12 11.70
C ALA A 100 -2.93 -5.87 12.86
N GLU A 101 -4.24 -5.72 13.04
CA GLU A 101 -5.02 -6.43 14.05
C GLU A 101 -4.97 -7.96 13.86
N GLY A 102 -5.06 -8.44 12.61
CA GLY A 102 -5.02 -9.87 12.30
C GLY A 102 -3.64 -10.51 12.37
N LEU A 103 -2.56 -9.72 12.35
CA LEU A 103 -1.18 -10.23 12.40
C LEU A 103 -0.69 -10.56 13.81
N VAL A 104 -1.32 -10.02 14.86
CA VAL A 104 -0.94 -10.32 16.24
C VAL A 104 -1.17 -11.80 16.54
N GLY A 105 -0.14 -12.48 17.06
CA GLY A 105 -0.15 -13.92 17.30
C GLY A 105 0.27 -14.78 16.11
N ILE A 106 0.52 -14.19 14.93
CA ILE A 106 0.99 -14.92 13.76
C ILE A 106 2.51 -15.16 13.84
N SER A 107 2.94 -16.37 13.44
CA SER A 107 4.36 -16.71 13.33
C SER A 107 5.03 -15.93 12.20
N THR A 108 6.28 -15.51 12.41
CA THR A 108 7.09 -14.80 11.41
C THR A 108 7.25 -15.57 10.10
N GLU A 109 7.18 -16.90 10.14
CA GLU A 109 7.23 -17.76 8.94
C GLU A 109 5.98 -17.60 8.06
N ALA A 110 4.80 -17.43 8.67
CA ALA A 110 3.52 -17.29 7.98
C ALA A 110 3.11 -15.82 7.72
N ALA A 111 3.73 -14.87 8.41
CA ALA A 111 3.31 -13.47 8.45
C ALA A 111 3.11 -12.82 7.06
N GLU A 112 3.99 -13.07 6.09
CA GLU A 112 3.83 -12.52 4.72
C GLU A 112 2.64 -13.10 3.97
N GLN A 113 2.32 -14.36 4.19
CA GLN A 113 1.16 -15.00 3.56
C GLN A 113 -0.12 -14.51 4.22
N GLU A 114 -0.16 -14.52 5.56
CA GLU A 114 -1.30 -14.04 6.34
C GLU A 114 -1.60 -12.57 6.08
N ALA A 115 -0.57 -11.71 5.97
CA ALA A 115 -0.75 -10.31 5.62
C ALA A 115 -1.49 -10.13 4.27
N GLY A 116 -1.17 -10.96 3.28
CA GLY A 116 -1.88 -10.98 2.00
C GLY A 116 -3.32 -11.45 2.14
N LEU A 117 -3.56 -12.55 2.87
CA LEU A 117 -4.91 -13.08 3.07
C LEU A 117 -5.81 -12.10 3.83
N LEU A 118 -5.30 -11.53 4.92
CA LEU A 118 -5.99 -10.50 5.70
C LEU A 118 -6.32 -9.28 4.83
N HIS A 119 -5.41 -8.86 3.94
CA HIS A 119 -5.67 -7.78 3.00
C HIS A 119 -6.85 -8.11 2.07
N HIS A 120 -6.91 -9.35 1.55
CA HIS A 120 -8.00 -9.81 0.68
C HIS A 120 -9.35 -9.94 1.40
N HIS A 121 -9.35 -10.26 2.69
CA HIS A 121 -10.59 -10.41 3.47
C HIS A 121 -11.24 -9.09 3.88
N TYR A 122 -10.52 -7.97 3.75
CA TYR A 122 -11.04 -6.64 4.02
C TYR A 122 -11.57 -5.96 2.74
N PRO A 123 -12.64 -5.13 2.80
CA PRO A 123 -13.18 -4.41 1.64
C PRO A 123 -12.23 -3.31 1.14
N CYS A 124 -11.12 -3.70 0.49
CA CYS A 124 -10.22 -2.78 -0.17
C CYS A 124 -10.94 -2.05 -1.32
N LEU A 125 -10.55 -0.79 -1.56
CA LEU A 125 -11.10 0.01 -2.67
C LEU A 125 -10.53 -0.45 -4.03
N ALA A 126 -9.36 -1.08 -4.02
CA ALA A 126 -8.65 -1.48 -5.22
C ALA A 126 -9.37 -2.62 -5.97
N SER A 127 -9.49 -2.46 -7.29
CA SER A 127 -10.18 -3.41 -8.16
C SER A 127 -9.42 -4.73 -8.27
N MET A 128 -10.20 -5.80 -8.48
CA MET A 128 -9.74 -7.12 -8.91
C MET A 128 -9.58 -7.23 -10.42
N ASP A 129 -9.90 -6.18 -11.19
CA ASP A 129 -9.64 -6.14 -12.62
C ASP A 129 -8.13 -6.06 -12.87
N VAL A 130 -7.67 -6.76 -13.91
CA VAL A 130 -6.26 -6.70 -14.32
C VAL A 130 -5.97 -5.32 -14.91
N ASP A 131 -5.03 -4.63 -14.29
CA ASP A 131 -4.58 -3.32 -14.72
C ASP A 131 -3.37 -3.45 -15.66
N THR A 132 -3.47 -2.86 -16.85
CA THR A 132 -2.42 -2.96 -17.88
C THR A 132 -1.12 -2.28 -17.49
N ASP A 133 -1.15 -1.31 -16.57
CA ASP A 133 0.04 -0.59 -16.12
C ASP A 133 0.88 -1.38 -15.11
N PHE A 134 0.26 -2.40 -14.51
CA PHE A 134 0.88 -3.25 -13.50
C PHE A 134 1.02 -4.70 -13.94
N SER A 135 0.28 -5.11 -14.98
CA SER A 135 0.11 -6.50 -15.40
C SER A 135 -0.37 -7.40 -14.25
N ASP A 136 -1.15 -6.81 -13.35
CA ASP A 136 -1.73 -7.42 -12.16
C ASP A 136 -2.96 -6.61 -11.72
N THR A 137 -3.73 -7.10 -10.76
CA THR A 137 -4.84 -6.37 -10.17
C THR A 137 -4.32 -5.28 -9.23
N LEU A 138 -5.02 -4.14 -9.15
CA LEU A 138 -4.66 -3.10 -8.17
C LEU A 138 -4.82 -3.59 -6.73
N MET A 139 -5.74 -4.55 -6.49
CA MET A 139 -5.83 -5.27 -5.23
C MET A 139 -4.52 -5.99 -4.89
N HIS A 140 -3.96 -6.78 -5.82
CA HIS A 140 -2.67 -7.46 -5.58
C HIS A 140 -1.52 -6.47 -5.45
N VAL A 141 -1.49 -5.38 -6.21
CA VAL A 141 -0.48 -4.33 -6.03
C VAL A 141 -0.53 -3.76 -4.60
N SER A 142 -1.74 -3.49 -4.09
CA SER A 142 -1.96 -3.01 -2.73
C SER A 142 -1.57 -4.06 -1.68
N GLY A 143 -1.98 -5.31 -1.87
CA GLY A 143 -1.66 -6.43 -0.98
C GLY A 143 -0.15 -6.71 -0.94
N ASN A 144 0.52 -6.71 -2.08
CA ASN A 144 1.98 -6.90 -2.14
C ASN A 144 2.72 -5.78 -1.41
N ALA A 145 2.26 -4.53 -1.47
CA ALA A 145 2.86 -3.44 -0.70
C ALA A 145 2.82 -3.71 0.82
N ILE A 146 1.70 -4.23 1.34
CA ILE A 146 1.57 -4.65 2.73
C ILE A 146 2.48 -5.84 3.05
N ARG A 147 2.49 -6.86 2.17
CA ARG A 147 3.35 -8.04 2.34
C ARG A 147 4.82 -7.66 2.40
N ASP A 148 5.27 -6.73 1.56
CA ASP A 148 6.66 -6.24 1.53
C ASP A 148 7.04 -5.55 2.86
N ILE A 149 6.14 -4.71 3.41
CA ILE A 149 6.34 -4.05 4.72
C ILE A 149 6.52 -5.08 5.85
N VAL A 150 5.70 -6.14 5.83
CA VAL A 150 5.78 -7.22 6.81
C VAL A 150 7.04 -8.05 6.60
N ALA A 151 7.33 -8.44 5.36
CA ALA A 151 8.48 -9.24 4.95
C ALA A 151 9.79 -8.66 5.46
N GLU A 152 9.98 -7.35 5.26
CA GLU A 152 11.18 -6.62 5.66
C GLU A 152 11.45 -6.77 7.17
N GLN A 153 10.40 -6.67 7.98
CA GLN A 153 10.51 -6.68 9.44
C GLN A 153 10.61 -8.08 10.03
N VAL A 154 10.00 -9.09 9.40
CA VAL A 154 10.06 -10.48 9.90
C VAL A 154 11.28 -11.25 9.40
N ARG A 155 11.95 -10.77 8.35
CA ARG A 155 13.13 -11.41 7.73
C ARG A 155 14.22 -11.85 8.73
N PRO A 156 14.59 -11.06 9.77
CA PRO A 156 15.62 -11.47 10.75
C PRO A 156 15.22 -12.68 11.60
N PHE A 157 13.93 -12.99 11.68
CA PHE A 157 13.38 -14.05 12.53
C PHE A 157 13.06 -15.33 11.74
N LYS A 158 13.18 -15.31 10.41
CA LYS A 158 12.92 -16.45 9.54
C LYS A 158 14.09 -17.41 9.49
N THR A 159 13.79 -18.70 9.42
CA THR A 159 14.80 -19.74 9.24
C THR A 159 15.16 -19.87 7.76
N VAL A 160 16.36 -19.44 7.37
CA VAL A 160 16.85 -19.69 6.01
C VAL A 160 17.19 -21.17 5.88
N ARG A 161 16.30 -21.95 5.25
CA ARG A 161 16.60 -23.32 4.85
C ARG A 161 17.33 -23.30 3.51
N TYR A 162 18.63 -23.57 3.54
CA TYR A 162 19.38 -23.83 2.32
C TYR A 162 18.92 -25.17 1.75
N VAL A 163 18.32 -25.15 0.56
CA VAL A 163 18.18 -26.35 -0.27
C VAL A 163 19.51 -26.52 -0.98
N VAL A 164 20.33 -27.45 -0.49
CA VAL A 164 21.53 -27.88 -1.21
C VAL A 164 21.07 -28.82 -2.33
N PRO A 165 21.42 -28.56 -3.60
CA PRO A 165 21.08 -29.43 -4.74
C PRO A 165 21.61 -30.86 -4.61
#